data_AF-A0A2A2PXA6-F1
#
_entry.id   AF-A0A2A2PXA6-F1
#
_cell.length_a   1.000
_cell.length_b   1.000
_cell.length_c   1.000
_cell.angle_alpha   90.00
_cell.angle_beta   90.00
_cell.angle_gamma   90.00
#
_symmetry.space_group_name_H-M   'P 1'
#
loop_
_entity.id
_entity.type
_entity.pdbx_description
1 polymer ?
#
loop_
_entity_poly.entity_id
_entity_poly.type
_entity_poly.pdbx_seq_one_letter_code
_entity_poly.pdbx_strand_id
1 'polypeptide(L)'
;MPEQPAIIFSVEPATTFQFRPRDIQEAAESGALRDGTALKGKLQESPMVFHYVDAIDFRHLVMKAEEKGIDPKVAIENSWLLKENHELKEIWEKQQVALAQLTAELATHERVPTEKDKYRIGWQEMAYYSKTAISDVKITPKKYAMPKVKEELNEEFFGPDYKLRTFPHLTVPRGEVQFTSKFAPAWNTYYAVYFTMTGLHGLHVIGGALVLAYYLFFGKKMYLSNPEWLANRVEIGGLFWHFVDLVWIFLFPILYLM
;
A
#
# COMPACT_ATOMS: atom_id res chain seq x y z
N MET A 1 -23.43 -41.66 -32.23
CA MET A 1 -22.39 -40.83 -32.88
C MET A 1 -21.05 -41.46 -32.53
N PRO A 2 -20.13 -41.66 -33.49
CA PRO A 2 -18.83 -42.27 -33.20
C PRO A 2 -18.02 -41.38 -32.25
N GLU A 3 -17.42 -41.98 -31.23
CA GLU A 3 -16.54 -41.31 -30.26
C GLU A 3 -15.40 -40.61 -31.01
N GLN A 4 -15.27 -39.30 -30.83
CA GLN A 4 -14.14 -38.57 -31.39
C GLN A 4 -12.87 -38.97 -30.65
N PRO A 5 -11.76 -39.24 -31.35
CA PRO A 5 -10.49 -39.57 -30.71
C PRO A 5 -10.00 -38.36 -29.90
N ALA A 6 -9.97 -38.50 -28.57
CA ALA A 6 -9.39 -37.50 -27.69
C ALA A 6 -7.86 -37.62 -27.72
N ILE A 7 -7.18 -36.62 -28.30
CA ILE A 7 -5.72 -36.52 -28.26
C ILE A 7 -5.36 -35.76 -26.99
N ILE A 8 -4.63 -36.41 -26.08
CA ILE A 8 -4.15 -35.80 -24.83
C ILE A 8 -2.72 -35.29 -25.08
N PHE A 9 -2.52 -33.98 -25.03
CA PHE A 9 -1.18 -33.40 -25.00
C PHE A 9 -0.79 -33.06 -23.56
N SER A 10 0.41 -33.47 -23.16
CA SER A 10 1.06 -33.00 -21.94
C SER A 10 1.97 -31.84 -22.33
N VAL A 11 1.72 -30.64 -21.82
CA VAL A 11 2.56 -29.47 -22.09
C VAL A 11 3.55 -29.31 -20.94
N GLU A 12 4.84 -29.46 -21.25
CA GLU A 12 5.94 -29.15 -20.35
C GLU A 12 6.76 -27.98 -20.95
N PRO A 13 6.99 -26.87 -20.22
CA PRO A 13 6.52 -26.58 -18.86
C PRO A 13 5.02 -26.27 -18.79
N ALA A 14 4.45 -26.37 -17.58
CA ALA A 14 3.06 -26.00 -17.31
C ALA A 14 2.75 -24.61 -17.88
N THR A 15 1.83 -24.53 -18.83
CA THR A 15 1.52 -23.29 -19.54
C THR A 15 0.42 -22.54 -18.80
N THR A 16 0.73 -21.32 -18.36
CA THR A 16 -0.24 -20.43 -17.70
C THR A 16 -1.02 -19.64 -18.74
N PHE A 17 -2.34 -19.83 -18.77
CA PHE A 17 -3.24 -19.01 -19.58
C PHE A 17 -3.80 -17.85 -18.74
N GLN A 18 -3.62 -16.62 -19.21
CA GLN A 18 -4.16 -15.43 -18.56
C GLN A 18 -5.49 -15.03 -19.21
N PHE A 19 -6.57 -15.09 -18.44
CA PHE A 19 -7.90 -14.67 -18.86
C PHE A 19 -8.33 -13.42 -18.09
N ARG A 20 -9.14 -12.55 -18.70
CA ARG A 20 -9.75 -11.44 -17.96
C ARG A 20 -10.90 -12.01 -17.12
N PRO A 21 -11.25 -11.41 -15.97
CA PRO A 21 -12.35 -11.91 -15.12
C PRO A 21 -13.68 -12.07 -15.85
N ARG A 22 -13.94 -11.25 -16.88
CA ARG A 22 -15.15 -11.31 -17.71
C ARG A 22 -15.20 -12.53 -18.66
N ASP A 23 -14.05 -13.13 -18.94
CA ASP A 23 -13.89 -14.24 -19.88
C ASP A 23 -13.97 -15.60 -19.17
N ILE A 24 -13.98 -15.61 -17.83
CA ILE A 24 -14.08 -16.82 -17.00
C ILE A 24 -15.55 -17.04 -16.67
N GLN A 25 -16.12 -18.12 -17.21
CA GLN A 25 -17.43 -18.62 -16.79
C GLN A 25 -17.21 -19.76 -15.79
N GLU A 26 -17.75 -19.64 -14.57
CA GLU A 26 -17.71 -20.72 -13.59
C GLU A 26 -18.62 -21.86 -14.06
N ALA A 27 -18.04 -22.88 -14.68
CA ALA A 27 -18.70 -24.13 -15.03
C ALA A 27 -18.07 -25.28 -14.24
N ALA A 28 -18.87 -26.26 -13.84
CA ALA A 28 -18.43 -27.42 -13.07
C ALA A 28 -17.51 -28.38 -13.86
N GLU A 29 -17.40 -28.20 -15.18
CA GLU A 29 -16.71 -29.11 -16.09
C GLU A 29 -15.70 -28.39 -16.98
N SER A 30 -14.68 -29.16 -17.41
CA SER A 30 -13.54 -28.75 -18.24
C SER A 30 -13.92 -27.82 -19.38
N GLY A 31 -13.28 -26.65 -19.47
CA GLY A 31 -13.45 -25.74 -20.60
C GLY A 31 -12.94 -26.38 -21.90
N ALA A 32 -13.64 -26.20 -23.01
CA ALA A 32 -13.19 -26.70 -24.31
C ALA A 32 -12.63 -25.54 -25.15
N LEU A 33 -11.53 -25.78 -25.86
CA LEU A 33 -11.08 -24.89 -26.93
C LEU A 33 -12.05 -24.97 -28.12
N ARG A 34 -11.97 -24.01 -29.03
CA ARG A 34 -12.86 -23.90 -30.20
C ARG A 34 -12.79 -25.12 -31.14
N ASP A 35 -11.75 -25.93 -31.02
CA ASP A 35 -11.55 -27.18 -31.74
C ASP A 35 -12.11 -28.42 -31.01
N GLY A 36 -12.77 -28.26 -29.86
CA GLY A 36 -13.34 -29.34 -29.05
C GLY A 36 -12.37 -29.97 -28.06
N THR A 37 -11.13 -29.48 -27.98
CA THR A 37 -10.14 -29.98 -27.02
C THR A 37 -10.53 -29.63 -25.59
N ALA A 38 -10.73 -30.64 -24.74
CA ALA A 38 -11.05 -30.46 -23.33
C ALA A 38 -9.80 -30.05 -22.52
N LEU A 39 -9.85 -28.86 -21.91
CA LEU A 39 -8.86 -28.35 -20.96
C LEU A 39 -9.29 -28.73 -19.54
N LYS A 40 -8.50 -29.58 -18.90
CA LYS A 40 -8.59 -29.80 -17.45
C LYS A 40 -7.55 -28.91 -16.77
N GLY A 41 -7.99 -27.97 -15.95
CA GLY A 41 -7.12 -27.05 -15.24
C GLY A 41 -7.65 -26.78 -13.83
N LYS A 42 -6.73 -26.42 -12.92
CA LYS A 42 -7.08 -25.89 -11.61
C LYS A 42 -7.10 -24.37 -11.72
N LEU A 43 -8.18 -23.73 -11.25
CA LEU A 43 -8.19 -22.29 -11.09
C LEU A 43 -7.13 -21.91 -10.04
N GLN A 44 -6.11 -21.17 -10.47
CA GLN A 44 -5.13 -20.57 -9.55
C GLN A 44 -5.59 -19.17 -9.19
N GLU A 45 -5.31 -18.73 -7.97
CA GLU A 45 -5.55 -17.34 -7.59
C GLU A 45 -4.74 -16.42 -8.50
N SER A 46 -5.36 -15.34 -8.97
CA SER A 46 -4.64 -14.32 -9.71
C SER A 46 -3.65 -13.64 -8.76
N PRO A 47 -2.33 -13.77 -8.99
CA PRO A 47 -1.37 -13.08 -8.16
C PRO A 47 -1.49 -11.57 -8.38
N MET A 48 -1.19 -10.81 -7.33
CA MET A 48 -1.03 -9.37 -7.48
C MET A 48 0.36 -9.09 -8.03
N VAL A 49 0.42 -8.41 -9.18
CA VAL A 49 1.69 -7.98 -9.77
C VAL A 49 1.90 -6.52 -9.42
N PHE A 50 2.88 -6.25 -8.56
CA PHE A 50 3.29 -4.88 -8.26
C PHE A 50 4.31 -4.42 -9.31
N HIS A 51 3.85 -3.53 -10.19
CA HIS A 51 4.72 -2.80 -11.11
C HIS A 51 5.35 -1.60 -10.38
N TYR A 52 6.63 -1.33 -10.62
CA TYR A 52 7.35 -0.16 -10.10
C TYR A 52 7.47 -0.09 -8.56
N VAL A 53 7.95 -1.17 -7.93
CA VAL A 53 8.22 -1.17 -6.48
C VAL A 53 9.36 -0.19 -6.14
N ASP A 54 9.05 0.90 -5.44
CA ASP A 54 10.03 1.91 -5.01
C ASP A 54 11.00 1.38 -3.94
N ALA A 55 10.49 0.58 -2.99
CA ALA A 55 11.29 -0.04 -1.94
C ALA A 55 10.56 -1.21 -1.28
N ILE A 56 11.34 -2.12 -0.71
CA ILE A 56 10.88 -3.16 0.23
C ILE A 56 11.34 -2.74 1.62
N ASP A 57 10.41 -2.64 2.58
CA ASP A 57 10.70 -2.15 3.93
C ASP A 57 10.27 -3.17 4.99
N PHE A 58 11.26 -3.70 5.72
CA PHE A 58 11.04 -4.70 6.75
C PHE A 58 10.94 -4.11 8.18
N ARG A 59 11.04 -2.79 8.36
CA ARG A 59 11.07 -2.17 9.70
C ARG A 59 9.86 -2.49 10.55
N HIS A 60 8.67 -2.55 9.96
CA HIS A 60 7.47 -2.94 10.70
C HIS A 60 7.51 -4.41 11.16
N LEU A 61 8.05 -5.31 10.34
CA LEU A 61 8.24 -6.71 10.69
C LEU A 61 9.26 -6.86 11.82
N VAL A 62 10.36 -6.09 11.75
CA VAL A 62 11.38 -6.01 12.80
C VAL A 62 10.77 -5.55 14.12
N MET A 63 10.02 -4.45 14.12
CA MET A 63 9.34 -3.94 15.31
C MET A 63 8.42 -5.01 15.94
N LYS A 64 7.65 -5.73 15.11
CA LYS A 64 6.78 -6.82 15.57
C LYS A 64 7.54 -8.07 16.02
N ALA A 65 8.73 -8.32 15.50
CA ALA A 65 9.60 -9.39 15.94
C ALA A 65 10.23 -9.06 17.30
N GLU A 66 10.71 -7.83 17.47
CA GLU A 66 11.30 -7.33 18.73
C GLU A 66 10.26 -7.30 19.86
N GLU A 67 9.02 -6.86 19.59
CA GLU A 67 7.90 -6.97 20.54
C GLU A 67 7.68 -8.41 21.05
N LYS A 68 7.99 -9.41 20.22
CA LYS A 68 7.86 -10.84 20.52
C LYS A 68 9.17 -11.48 21.00
N GLY A 69 10.25 -10.73 21.13
CA GLY A 69 11.58 -11.24 21.51
C GLY A 69 12.24 -12.13 20.47
N ILE A 70 11.84 -12.03 19.20
CA ILE A 70 12.40 -12.79 18.08
C ILE A 70 13.50 -11.95 17.41
N ASP A 71 14.63 -12.58 17.05
CA ASP A 71 15.71 -11.91 16.35
C ASP A 71 15.22 -11.35 14.99
N PRO A 72 15.43 -10.05 14.69
CA PRO A 72 14.94 -9.40 13.48
C PRO A 72 15.37 -10.09 12.19
N LYS A 73 16.62 -10.58 12.13
CA LYS A 73 17.15 -11.23 10.93
C LYS A 73 16.45 -12.55 10.66
N VAL A 74 16.26 -13.37 11.70
CA VAL A 74 15.52 -14.63 11.62
C VAL A 74 14.07 -14.40 11.21
N ALA A 75 13.45 -13.32 11.71
CA ALA A 75 12.08 -12.98 11.34
C ALA A 75 11.95 -12.60 9.85
N ILE A 76 12.89 -11.83 9.31
CA ILE A 76 12.90 -11.43 7.89
C ILE A 76 13.14 -12.64 7.00
N GLU A 77 14.15 -13.46 7.29
CA GLU A 77 14.47 -14.67 6.51
C GLU A 77 13.32 -15.69 6.51
N ASN A 78 12.52 -15.71 7.57
CA ASN A 78 11.33 -16.56 7.66
C ASN A 78 10.06 -15.97 7.05
N SER A 79 10.09 -14.73 6.57
CA SER A 79 8.97 -14.07 5.92
C SER A 79 8.53 -14.85 4.68
N TRP A 80 7.22 -14.91 4.45
CA TRP A 80 6.64 -15.52 3.24
C TRP A 80 7.25 -14.89 1.97
N LEU A 81 7.54 -13.59 2.02
CA LEU A 81 8.08 -12.82 0.89
C LEU A 81 9.43 -13.35 0.40
N LEU A 82 10.33 -13.74 1.31
CA LEU A 82 11.64 -14.28 0.95
C LEU A 82 11.62 -15.79 0.70
N LYS A 83 10.65 -16.51 1.27
CA LYS A 83 10.49 -17.96 1.05
C LYS A 83 9.94 -18.26 -0.33
N GLU A 84 9.01 -17.44 -0.82
CA GLU A 84 8.36 -17.65 -2.11
C GLU A 84 9.17 -17.10 -3.29
N ASN A 85 10.02 -16.10 -3.06
CA ASN A 85 10.74 -15.41 -4.12
C ASN A 85 12.27 -15.56 -3.99
N HIS A 86 12.85 -16.44 -4.80
CA HIS A 86 14.28 -16.70 -4.82
C HIS A 86 15.11 -15.47 -5.21
N GLU A 87 14.63 -14.65 -6.15
CA GLU A 87 15.34 -13.44 -6.58
C GLU A 87 15.46 -12.43 -5.43
N LEU A 88 14.40 -12.25 -4.65
CA LEU A 88 14.42 -11.37 -3.49
C LEU A 88 15.34 -11.90 -2.38
N LYS A 89 15.39 -13.22 -2.20
CA LYS A 89 16.31 -13.84 -1.26
C LYS A 89 17.76 -13.55 -1.64
N GLU A 90 18.11 -13.69 -2.91
CA GLU A 90 19.45 -13.34 -3.40
C GLU A 90 19.76 -11.85 -3.22
N ILE A 91 18.81 -10.97 -3.52
CA ILE A 91 18.91 -9.52 -3.28
C ILE A 91 19.13 -9.23 -1.79
N TRP A 92 18.42 -9.91 -0.90
CA TRP A 92 18.57 -9.77 0.56
C TRP A 92 19.97 -10.19 1.02
N GLU A 93 20.48 -11.32 0.54
CA GLU A 93 21.84 -11.79 0.86
C GLU A 93 22.91 -10.79 0.39
N LYS A 94 22.74 -10.20 -0.81
CA LYS A 94 23.62 -9.13 -1.31
C LYS A 94 23.54 -7.87 -0.45
N GLN A 95 22.35 -7.49 0.02
CA GLN A 95 22.18 -6.39 0.97
C GLN A 95 22.95 -6.65 2.27
N GLN A 96 22.97 -7.88 2.79
CA GLN A 96 23.71 -8.21 4.02
C GLN A 96 25.23 -8.07 3.84
N VAL A 97 25.76 -8.43 2.68
CA VAL A 97 27.19 -8.21 2.34
C VAL A 97 27.51 -6.72 2.29
N ALA A 98 26.65 -5.93 1.65
CA ALA A 98 26.79 -4.47 1.62
C ALA A 98 26.71 -3.88 3.04
N LEU A 99 25.73 -4.29 3.84
CA LEU A 99 25.58 -3.83 5.22
C LEU A 99 26.84 -4.13 6.05
N ALA A 100 27.46 -5.30 5.87
CA ALA A 100 28.72 -5.64 6.54
C ALA A 100 29.86 -4.67 6.15
N GLN A 101 30.00 -4.36 4.85
CA GLN A 101 30.97 -3.35 4.39
C GLN A 101 30.67 -1.96 4.98
N LEU A 102 29.39 -1.57 5.00
CA LEU A 102 28.94 -0.29 5.57
C LEU A 102 29.26 -0.20 7.06
N THR A 103 29.01 -1.28 7.82
CA THR A 103 29.34 -1.32 9.25
C THR A 103 30.84 -1.18 9.50
N ALA A 104 31.68 -1.83 8.69
CA ALA A 104 33.12 -1.73 8.79
C ALA A 104 33.61 -0.31 8.49
N GLU A 105 33.07 0.32 7.45
CA GLU A 105 33.40 1.71 7.09
C GLU A 105 32.91 2.70 8.15
N LEU A 106 31.67 2.57 8.63
CA LEU A 106 31.12 3.44 9.67
C LEU A 106 31.83 3.31 11.01
N ALA A 107 32.35 2.12 11.34
CA ALA A 107 33.16 1.90 12.54
C ALA A 107 34.44 2.74 12.53
N THR A 108 35.05 3.00 11.36
CA THR A 108 36.20 3.91 11.24
C THR A 108 35.87 5.36 11.61
N HIS A 109 34.58 5.71 11.60
CA HIS A 109 34.06 7.04 11.91
C HIS A 109 33.21 7.07 13.19
N GLU A 110 33.27 6.03 14.04
CA GLU A 110 32.45 5.89 15.26
C GLU A 110 30.93 6.06 15.02
N ARG A 111 30.45 5.65 13.84
CA ARG A 111 29.03 5.72 13.47
C ARG A 111 28.41 4.33 13.36
N VAL A 112 27.08 4.28 13.44
CA VAL A 112 26.29 3.05 13.31
C VAL A 112 25.32 3.20 12.14
N PRO A 113 25.04 2.15 11.34
CA PRO A 113 24.05 2.22 10.27
C PRO A 113 22.66 2.59 10.80
N THR A 114 21.92 3.37 10.02
CA THR A 114 20.55 3.73 10.38
C THR A 114 19.60 2.54 10.20
N GLU A 115 18.41 2.58 10.82
CA GLU A 115 17.41 1.51 10.62
C GLU A 115 16.96 1.37 9.17
N LYS A 116 16.98 2.46 8.40
CA LYS A 116 16.70 2.42 6.97
C LYS A 116 17.75 1.60 6.23
N ASP A 117 19.03 1.80 6.54
CA ASP A 117 20.13 1.08 5.91
C ASP A 117 20.08 -0.43 6.24
N LYS A 118 19.61 -0.77 7.44
CA LYS A 118 19.51 -2.17 7.91
C LYS A 118 18.35 -2.94 7.29
N TYR A 119 17.19 -2.31 7.10
CA TYR A 119 15.93 -3.02 6.89
C TYR A 119 15.10 -2.53 5.69
N ARG A 120 15.52 -1.48 4.99
CA ARG A 120 14.84 -1.02 3.76
C ARG A 120 15.76 -1.24 2.56
N ILE A 121 15.25 -1.89 1.53
CA ILE A 121 15.90 -2.05 0.23
C ILE A 121 15.20 -1.13 -0.78
N GLY A 122 15.88 -0.11 -1.27
CA GLY A 122 15.39 0.80 -2.30
C GLY A 122 15.46 0.19 -3.71
N TRP A 123 14.70 0.75 -4.65
CA TRP A 123 14.71 0.29 -6.04
C TRP A 123 16.10 0.36 -6.70
N GLN A 124 16.91 1.37 -6.34
CA GLN A 124 18.27 1.54 -6.87
C GLN A 124 19.18 0.38 -6.42
N GLU A 125 18.97 -0.08 -5.20
CA GLU A 125 19.73 -1.17 -4.59
C GLU A 125 19.31 -2.49 -5.23
N MET A 126 18.00 -2.72 -5.38
CA MET A 126 17.48 -3.88 -6.11
C MET A 126 18.00 -3.91 -7.56
N ALA A 127 18.01 -2.78 -8.26
CA ALA A 127 18.51 -2.67 -9.63
C ALA A 127 20.03 -2.85 -9.75
N TYR A 128 20.79 -2.49 -8.71
CA TYR A 128 22.23 -2.74 -8.64
C TYR A 128 22.50 -4.24 -8.39
N TYR A 129 21.81 -4.83 -7.40
CA TYR A 129 21.97 -6.24 -7.02
C TYR A 129 21.48 -7.22 -8.06
N SER A 130 20.52 -6.86 -8.91
CA SER A 130 20.11 -7.71 -10.03
C SER A 130 21.20 -7.86 -11.10
N LYS A 131 22.11 -6.88 -11.21
CA LYS A 131 23.18 -6.85 -12.23
C LYS A 131 24.55 -7.28 -11.71
N THR A 132 24.75 -7.25 -10.40
CA THR A 132 26.06 -7.57 -9.77
C THR A 132 26.05 -8.96 -9.16
N ALA A 133 27.14 -9.70 -9.36
CA ALA A 133 27.39 -10.94 -8.63
C ALA A 133 27.67 -10.62 -7.14
N ILE A 134 27.39 -11.57 -6.26
CA ILE A 134 27.52 -11.41 -4.80
C ILE A 134 28.94 -10.97 -4.40
N SER A 135 29.98 -11.45 -5.10
CA SER A 135 31.39 -11.12 -4.86
C SER A 135 31.78 -9.69 -5.24
N ASP A 136 31.02 -9.05 -6.13
CA ASP A 136 31.36 -7.74 -6.70
C ASP A 136 30.59 -6.59 -6.06
N VAL A 137 29.78 -6.88 -5.04
CA VAL A 137 29.05 -5.88 -4.27
C VAL A 137 30.05 -4.99 -3.54
N LYS A 138 30.12 -3.71 -3.93
CA LYS A 138 31.01 -2.71 -3.33
C LYS A 138 30.24 -1.43 -3.03
N ILE A 139 30.41 -0.92 -1.82
CA ILE A 139 29.89 0.41 -1.43
C ILE A 139 30.88 1.50 -1.84
N THR A 140 30.37 2.58 -2.46
CA THR A 140 31.18 3.75 -2.78
C THR A 140 31.45 4.60 -1.53
N PRO A 141 32.72 4.94 -1.22
CA PRO A 141 33.12 5.53 0.06
C PRO A 141 32.79 7.03 0.24
N LYS A 142 32.01 7.65 -0.66
CA LYS A 142 31.87 9.13 -0.71
C LYS A 142 30.49 9.70 -0.43
N LYS A 143 29.49 8.86 -0.19
CA LYS A 143 28.22 9.19 0.47
C LYS A 143 27.65 7.84 0.86
N TYR A 144 26.96 7.76 1.98
CA TYR A 144 26.16 6.61 2.43
C TYR A 144 24.99 6.33 1.45
N ALA A 145 25.32 6.16 0.18
CA ALA A 145 24.46 6.07 -0.97
C ALA A 145 25.15 5.10 -1.93
N MET A 146 24.44 4.02 -2.25
CA MET A 146 24.85 3.06 -3.24
C MET A 146 25.14 3.73 -4.59
N PRO A 147 25.94 3.09 -5.47
CA PRO A 147 26.19 3.60 -6.81
C PRO A 147 24.86 3.94 -7.48
N LYS A 148 24.68 5.22 -7.83
CA LYS A 148 23.52 5.65 -8.61
C LYS A 148 23.55 4.93 -9.94
N VAL A 149 22.67 3.95 -10.12
CA VAL A 149 22.44 3.36 -11.43
C VAL A 149 21.88 4.48 -12.30
N LYS A 150 22.67 4.93 -13.29
CA LYS A 150 22.14 5.79 -14.36
C LYS A 150 21.23 4.90 -15.20
N GLU A 151 19.93 5.02 -14.99
CA GLU A 151 18.97 4.50 -15.96
C GLU A 151 18.99 5.44 -17.17
N GLU A 152 19.30 4.91 -18.34
CA GLU A 152 18.90 5.56 -19.58
C GLU A 152 17.37 5.48 -19.65
N LEU A 153 16.70 6.61 -19.41
CA LEU A 153 15.27 6.74 -19.67
C LEU A 153 15.07 6.65 -21.19
N ASN A 154 14.66 5.49 -21.69
CA ASN A 154 14.03 5.44 -23.00
C ASN A 154 12.53 5.71 -22.84
N GLU A 155 12.10 6.67 -23.65
CA GLU A 155 10.75 7.19 -23.80
C GLU A 155 9.77 6.05 -24.08
N GLU A 156 8.68 5.94 -23.31
CA GLU A 156 7.40 5.43 -23.84
C GLU A 156 6.28 5.63 -22.80
N PHE A 157 5.60 6.76 -22.96
CA PHE A 157 4.32 7.11 -22.32
C PHE A 157 3.14 6.37 -22.99
N PHE A 158 3.38 5.33 -23.82
CA PHE A 158 2.35 4.70 -24.66
C PHE A 158 2.63 3.23 -24.96
N GLY A 159 1.63 2.38 -24.73
CA GLY A 159 1.28 1.34 -25.70
C GLY A 159 2.10 0.04 -25.74
N PRO A 160 1.65 -0.94 -26.55
CA PRO A 160 1.58 -2.33 -26.14
C PRO A 160 2.68 -3.18 -26.77
N ASP A 161 3.87 -3.16 -26.16
CA ASP A 161 4.83 -4.28 -26.11
C ASP A 161 6.10 -3.81 -25.42
N TYR A 162 6.01 -3.57 -24.11
CA TYR A 162 7.13 -3.04 -23.37
C TYR A 162 8.12 -4.14 -22.96
N LYS A 163 9.38 -4.00 -23.41
CA LYS A 163 10.55 -4.35 -22.58
C LYS A 163 11.05 -3.07 -21.90
N LEU A 164 10.23 -2.53 -21.00
CA LEU A 164 10.55 -1.39 -20.16
C LEU A 164 11.14 -1.88 -18.83
N ARG A 165 12.28 -1.29 -18.44
CA ARG A 165 13.01 -1.36 -17.16
C ARG A 165 12.80 -2.64 -16.32
N THR A 166 13.87 -3.39 -16.07
CA THR A 166 13.87 -4.46 -15.05
C THR A 166 13.80 -3.86 -13.63
N PHE A 167 12.69 -3.20 -13.31
CA PHE A 167 12.25 -3.13 -11.93
C PHE A 167 11.84 -4.57 -11.54
N PRO A 168 12.15 -5.02 -10.31
CA PRO A 168 11.71 -6.33 -9.86
C PRO A 168 10.18 -6.36 -9.91
N HIS A 169 9.64 -7.26 -10.74
CA HIS A 169 8.21 -7.53 -10.76
C HIS A 169 7.94 -8.41 -9.55
N LEU A 170 7.25 -7.86 -8.56
CA LEU A 170 6.93 -8.63 -7.37
C LEU A 170 5.56 -9.27 -7.56
N THR A 171 5.57 -10.58 -7.82
CA THR A 171 4.37 -11.42 -7.87
C THR A 171 4.07 -11.89 -6.45
N VAL A 172 2.94 -11.46 -5.90
CA VAL A 172 2.55 -11.75 -4.51
C VAL A 172 1.19 -12.46 -4.47
N PRO A 173 1.00 -13.49 -3.63
CA PRO A 173 -0.31 -14.06 -3.37
C PRO A 173 -1.28 -13.03 -2.81
N ARG A 174 -2.48 -12.90 -3.40
CA ARG A 174 -3.43 -11.84 -3.03
C ARG A 174 -3.87 -11.93 -1.56
N GLY A 175 -3.97 -13.13 -1.01
CA GLY A 175 -4.38 -13.37 0.39
C GLY A 175 -3.44 -12.76 1.45
N GLU A 176 -2.17 -12.57 1.10
CA GLU A 176 -1.15 -12.01 2.01
C GLU A 176 -1.03 -10.48 1.90
N VAL A 177 -1.71 -9.86 0.92
CA VAL A 177 -1.67 -8.41 0.71
C VAL A 177 -2.78 -7.72 1.48
N GLN A 178 -2.40 -6.99 2.52
CA GLN A 178 -3.30 -6.03 3.18
C GLN A 178 -3.01 -4.61 2.70
N PHE A 179 -4.04 -3.95 2.15
CA PHE A 179 -3.97 -2.53 1.85
C PHE A 179 -4.09 -1.73 3.15
N THR A 180 -2.96 -1.31 3.69
CA THR A 180 -2.95 -0.28 4.74
C THR A 180 -2.85 1.09 4.10
N SER A 181 -3.80 1.96 4.42
CA SER A 181 -3.82 3.33 3.92
C SER A 181 -3.07 4.24 4.88
N LYS A 182 -2.09 5.00 4.38
CA LYS A 182 -1.41 6.07 5.13
C LYS A 182 -2.35 7.21 5.55
N PHE A 183 -3.56 7.25 4.97
CA PHE A 183 -4.61 8.21 5.31
C PHE A 183 -5.43 7.77 6.52
N ALA A 184 -5.14 6.61 7.13
CA ALA A 184 -5.80 6.20 8.36
C ALA A 184 -5.19 6.93 9.58
N PRO A 185 -6.02 7.37 10.55
CA PRO A 185 -5.54 8.07 11.75
C PRO A 185 -4.62 7.22 12.63
N ALA A 186 -4.63 5.90 12.49
CA ALA A 186 -3.78 5.00 13.28
C ALA A 186 -2.27 5.14 12.98
N TRP A 187 -1.90 5.58 11.77
CA TRP A 187 -0.51 5.51 11.29
C TRP A 187 0.10 6.88 11.00
N ASN A 188 -0.67 7.95 11.11
CA ASN A 188 -0.20 9.30 10.82
C ASN A 188 -0.80 10.30 11.81
N THR A 189 0.06 10.95 12.59
CA THR A 189 -0.32 11.95 13.59
C THR A 189 -1.06 13.14 12.98
N TYR A 190 -0.69 13.57 11.77
CA TYR A 190 -1.41 14.61 11.06
C TYR A 190 -2.86 14.21 10.76
N TYR A 191 -3.08 12.99 10.21
CA TYR A 191 -4.44 12.51 9.95
C TYR A 191 -5.21 12.23 11.24
N ALA A 192 -4.56 11.76 12.30
CA ALA A 192 -5.19 11.61 13.60
C ALA A 192 -5.75 12.94 14.13
N VAL A 193 -4.95 14.01 14.08
CA VAL A 193 -5.36 15.36 14.49
C VAL A 193 -6.43 15.90 13.55
N TYR A 194 -6.26 15.74 12.24
CA TYR A 194 -7.23 16.14 11.24
C TYR A 194 -8.61 15.51 11.48
N PHE A 195 -8.69 14.18 11.61
CA PHE A 195 -9.96 13.47 11.80
C PHE A 195 -10.59 13.75 13.17
N THR A 196 -9.80 13.93 14.22
CA THR A 196 -10.34 14.26 15.55
C THR A 196 -10.89 15.68 15.60
N MET A 197 -10.17 16.67 15.08
CA MET A 197 -10.62 18.06 15.04
C MET A 197 -11.82 18.26 14.10
N THR A 198 -11.73 17.77 12.86
CA THR A 198 -12.83 17.88 11.88
C THR A 198 -14.04 17.04 12.29
N GLY A 199 -13.83 15.86 12.87
CA GLY A 199 -14.90 14.99 13.36
C GLY A 199 -15.64 15.61 14.54
N LEU A 200 -14.92 16.15 15.53
CA LEU A 200 -15.53 16.88 16.65
C LEU A 200 -16.32 18.08 16.15
N HIS A 201 -15.77 18.85 15.23
CA HIS A 201 -16.46 19.99 14.62
C HIS A 201 -17.73 19.56 13.86
N GLY A 202 -17.64 18.52 13.03
CA GLY A 202 -18.79 17.96 12.31
C GLY A 202 -19.91 17.50 13.26
N LEU A 203 -19.56 16.94 14.41
CA LEU A 203 -20.54 16.59 15.45
C LEU A 203 -21.28 17.83 15.98
N HIS A 204 -20.58 18.95 16.17
CA HIS A 204 -21.21 20.22 16.57
C HIS A 204 -22.11 20.79 15.48
N VAL A 205 -21.71 20.70 14.21
CA VAL A 205 -22.55 21.11 13.06
C VAL A 205 -23.83 20.30 13.02
N ILE A 206 -23.74 18.97 13.17
CA ILE A 206 -24.92 18.09 13.21
C ILE A 206 -25.80 18.44 14.41
N GLY A 207 -25.21 18.64 15.60
CA GLY A 207 -25.94 19.06 16.79
C GLY A 207 -26.69 20.38 16.59
N GLY A 208 -26.02 21.39 16.05
CA GLY A 208 -26.64 22.68 15.71
C GLY A 208 -27.75 22.53 14.68
N ALA A 209 -27.54 21.69 13.67
CA ALA A 209 -28.49 21.50 12.57
C ALA A 209 -29.76 20.81 13.08
N LEU A 210 -29.62 19.84 13.99
CA LEU A 210 -30.75 19.20 14.66
C LEU A 210 -31.55 20.17 15.52
N VAL A 211 -30.88 21.04 16.27
CA VAL A 211 -31.54 22.07 17.08
C VAL A 211 -32.30 23.08 16.22
N LEU A 212 -31.70 23.56 15.12
CA LEU A 212 -32.35 24.46 14.18
C LEU A 212 -33.50 23.77 13.43
N ALA A 213 -33.32 22.52 13.00
CA ALA A 213 -34.38 21.72 12.39
C ALA A 213 -35.56 21.51 13.35
N TYR A 214 -35.28 21.25 14.63
CA TYR A 214 -36.32 21.15 15.66
C TYR A 214 -37.14 22.44 15.76
N TYR A 215 -36.49 23.61 15.76
CA TYR A 215 -37.19 24.89 15.72
C TYR A 215 -37.96 25.11 14.43
N LEU A 216 -37.46 24.67 13.29
CA LEU A 216 -38.15 24.79 12.01
C LEU A 216 -39.44 23.94 11.95
N PHE A 217 -39.39 22.70 12.43
CA PHE A 217 -40.53 21.78 12.38
C PHE A 217 -41.56 22.00 13.50
N PHE A 218 -41.12 22.33 14.72
CA PHE A 218 -42.02 22.55 15.87
C PHE A 218 -42.32 24.03 16.15
N GLY A 219 -41.66 24.95 15.44
CA GLY A 219 -41.77 26.39 15.65
C GLY A 219 -43.18 26.94 15.45
N LYS A 220 -43.97 26.40 14.50
CA LYS A 220 -45.35 26.87 14.26
C LYS A 220 -46.25 26.68 15.48
N LYS A 221 -46.12 25.58 16.20
CA LYS A 221 -46.91 25.29 17.42
C LYS A 221 -46.43 26.13 18.61
N MET A 222 -45.12 26.38 18.71
CA MET A 222 -44.50 27.15 19.79
C MET A 222 -44.72 28.66 19.63
N TYR A 223 -44.71 29.17 18.39
CA TYR A 223 -45.02 30.56 18.03
C TYR A 223 -46.44 30.96 18.41
N LEU A 224 -47.41 30.05 18.20
CA LEU A 224 -48.81 30.26 18.56
C LEU A 224 -49.05 30.29 20.08
N SER A 225 -48.15 29.71 20.88
CA SER A 225 -48.28 29.70 22.35
C SER A 225 -47.56 30.86 23.01
N ASN A 226 -46.30 31.15 22.64
CA ASN A 226 -45.53 32.26 23.20
C ASN A 226 -44.46 32.73 22.19
N PRO A 227 -44.70 33.83 21.44
CA PRO A 227 -43.80 34.28 20.38
C PRO A 227 -42.43 34.78 20.90
N GLU A 228 -42.38 35.47 22.05
CA GLU A 228 -41.11 35.97 22.62
C GLU A 228 -40.15 34.83 23.04
N TRP A 229 -40.68 33.72 23.53
CA TRP A 229 -39.86 32.56 23.92
C TRP A 229 -39.22 31.86 22.73
N LEU A 230 -39.90 31.83 21.58
CA LEU A 230 -39.33 31.28 20.36
C LEU A 230 -38.24 32.20 19.81
N ALA A 231 -38.46 33.52 19.86
CA ALA A 231 -37.47 34.51 19.42
C ALA A 231 -36.15 34.37 20.20
N ASN A 232 -36.20 34.36 21.54
CA ASN A 232 -35.02 34.21 22.38
C ASN A 232 -34.29 32.87 22.14
N ARG A 233 -35.03 31.76 21.94
CA ARG A 233 -34.42 30.44 21.65
C ARG A 233 -33.74 30.37 20.29
N VAL A 234 -34.32 31.02 19.29
CA VAL A 234 -33.77 31.11 17.93
C VAL A 234 -32.54 32.01 17.90
N GLU A 235 -32.52 33.12 18.65
CA GLU A 235 -31.35 33.98 18.79
C GLU A 235 -30.16 33.22 19.40
N ILE A 236 -30.40 32.46 20.48
CA ILE A 236 -29.36 31.61 21.11
C ILE A 236 -28.90 30.51 20.15
N GLY A 237 -29.83 29.88 19.42
CA GLY A 237 -29.50 28.87 18.40
C GLY A 237 -28.68 29.44 17.23
N GLY A 238 -29.01 30.65 16.79
CA GLY A 238 -28.28 31.39 15.77
C GLY A 238 -26.88 31.79 16.25
N LEU A 239 -26.74 32.23 17.51
CA LEU A 239 -25.44 32.53 18.11
C LEU A 239 -24.54 31.28 18.19
N PHE A 240 -25.12 30.12 18.54
CA PHE A 240 -24.41 28.85 18.49
C PHE A 240 -23.96 28.49 17.07
N TRP A 241 -24.82 28.69 16.06
CA TRP A 241 -24.50 28.43 14.66
C TRP A 241 -23.33 29.30 14.16
N HIS A 242 -23.35 30.60 14.50
CA HIS A 242 -22.26 31.51 14.19
C HIS A 242 -20.95 31.15 14.92
N PHE A 243 -21.02 30.67 16.15
CA PHE A 243 -19.85 30.18 16.86
C PHE A 243 -19.22 28.97 16.16
N VAL A 244 -20.04 28.01 15.73
CA VAL A 244 -19.57 26.85 14.96
C VAL A 244 -18.89 27.30 13.66
N ASP A 245 -19.53 28.19 12.90
CA ASP A 245 -18.97 28.73 11.65
C ASP A 245 -17.63 29.47 11.88
N LEU A 246 -17.52 30.23 12.98
CA LEU A 246 -16.28 30.90 13.38
C LEU A 246 -15.17 29.89 13.69
N VAL A 247 -15.46 28.77 14.34
CA VAL A 247 -14.43 27.72 14.54
C VAL A 247 -13.98 27.15 13.19
N TRP A 248 -14.90 26.97 12.24
CA TRP A 248 -14.59 26.42 10.92
C TRP A 248 -13.70 27.33 10.08
N ILE A 249 -13.95 28.65 10.09
CA ILE A 249 -13.13 29.60 9.32
C ILE A 249 -11.66 29.64 9.78
N PHE A 250 -11.37 29.30 11.05
CA PHE A 250 -9.99 29.13 11.53
C PHE A 250 -9.42 27.74 11.26
N LEU A 251 -10.24 26.70 11.40
CA LEU A 251 -9.81 25.30 11.25
C LEU A 251 -9.50 24.97 9.78
N PHE A 252 -10.25 25.56 8.84
CA PHE A 252 -10.03 25.39 7.39
C PHE A 252 -8.61 25.79 6.94
N PRO A 253 -8.12 27.03 7.15
CA PRO A 253 -6.77 27.41 6.72
C PRO A 253 -5.67 26.65 7.47
N ILE A 254 -5.84 26.34 8.75
CA ILE A 254 -4.83 25.63 9.54
C ILE A 254 -4.63 24.20 9.05
N LEU A 255 -5.71 23.50 8.68
CA LEU A 255 -5.60 22.10 8.24
C LEU A 255 -5.42 21.96 6.73
N TYR A 256 -5.99 22.86 5.91
CA TYR A 256 -6.01 22.70 4.45
C TYR A 256 -5.01 23.60 3.71
N LEU A 257 -4.50 24.69 4.30
CA LEU A 257 -3.56 25.61 3.64
C LEU A 257 -2.13 25.57 4.20
N MET A 258 -1.91 24.96 5.37
CA MET A 258 -0.59 24.80 6.01
C MET A 258 -0.04 23.40 5.77
#